data_AF-A0A1R0ZZ52-F1
#
_entry.id   AF-A0A1R0ZZ52-F1
#
_cell.length_a   1.000
_cell.length_b   1.000
_cell.length_c   1.000
_cell.angle_alpha   90.00
_cell.angle_beta   90.00
_cell.angle_gamma   90.00
#
_symmetry.space_group_name_H-M   'P 1'
#
loop_
_entity.id
_entity.type
_entity.pdbx_description
1 polymer ?
#
loop_
_entity_poly.entity_id
_entity_poly.type
_entity_poly.pdbx_seq_one_letter_code
_entity_poly.pdbx_strand_id
1 'polypeptide(L)'
;MSDKKNLKGGSSKLLYYRSRPTGNRTPKTKIAHGKQIPYYEEELERIYFKEEDVQKFSLDRHGQNIPYVDGHLTIINNYMFDYWSHFLSAEGIALFGHLLRYCYGTKDICWPNLELIALKMNKSRNTVKKYLAILEEYGFVYHFNVQNADKNNTDESPLFKVRKKVPFLSHELYEQMPLVLQVDHDRYISHLLETCEKEDLELDTSVNYNDLYNELIDKGRIQRKPQQLSLFEAEKQMQIKKQLLHQDVTDVDKQLWSDFIEEVKTKISKPSFDTWLKGTFAIKRDGIYTIYAPHKHVKEWLESRYCNLITDALRTVDTNFTGIKIESTS
;
A
#
# COMPACT_ATOMS: atom_id res chain seq x y z
N MET A 1 -3.91 6.29 60.67
CA MET A 1 -5.21 6.59 60.04
C MET A 1 -4.91 6.97 58.60
N SER A 2 -5.48 6.27 57.61
CA SER A 2 -5.19 6.56 56.19
C SER A 2 -5.79 7.93 55.83
N ASP A 3 -4.96 8.88 55.39
CA ASP A 3 -5.43 10.17 54.88
C ASP A 3 -6.36 9.92 53.69
N LYS A 4 -7.65 10.23 53.86
CA LYS A 4 -8.66 10.04 52.83
C LYS A 4 -8.38 11.02 51.68
N LYS A 5 -7.73 10.53 50.64
CA LYS A 5 -7.45 11.27 49.39
C LYS A 5 -8.76 11.50 48.62
N ASN A 6 -8.89 12.66 48.00
CA ASN A 6 -9.99 12.99 47.08
C ASN A 6 -9.91 12.12 45.80
N LEU A 7 -10.93 12.19 44.94
CA LEU A 7 -10.99 11.38 43.71
C LEU A 7 -9.86 11.65 42.69
N LYS A 8 -9.04 12.69 42.88
CA LYS A 8 -7.84 12.98 42.08
C LYS A 8 -6.53 12.61 42.78
N GLY A 9 -6.60 11.88 43.90
CA GLY A 9 -5.41 11.41 44.63
C GLY A 9 -4.71 12.49 45.48
N GLY A 10 -5.27 13.69 45.58
CA GLY A 10 -4.78 14.78 46.44
C GLY A 10 -5.51 14.85 47.78
N SER A 11 -5.08 15.73 48.69
CA SER A 11 -5.70 15.94 50.01
C SER A 11 -6.74 17.06 50.06
N SER A 12 -6.85 17.87 49.00
CA SER A 12 -7.77 19.02 48.95
C SER A 12 -9.25 18.62 48.83
N LYS A 13 -10.17 19.39 49.41
CA LYS A 13 -11.62 19.19 49.24
C LYS A 13 -12.08 19.69 47.86
N LEU A 14 -12.59 18.80 47.01
CA LEU A 14 -13.06 19.13 45.66
C LEU A 14 -14.60 19.23 45.60
N LEU A 15 -15.12 20.05 44.70
CA LEU A 15 -16.55 20.19 44.40
C LEU A 15 -16.82 19.71 42.97
N TYR A 16 -17.81 18.84 42.79
CA TYR A 16 -18.15 18.24 41.50
C TYR A 16 -19.52 18.76 41.07
N TYR A 17 -19.68 19.28 39.86
CA TYR A 17 -20.97 19.80 39.39
C TYR A 17 -21.22 19.62 37.88
N ARG A 18 -22.49 19.68 37.47
CA ARG A 18 -22.94 19.80 36.08
C ARG A 18 -23.81 21.04 35.91
N SER A 19 -23.71 21.67 34.75
CA SER A 19 -24.61 22.76 34.36
C SER A 19 -25.84 22.21 33.64
N ARG A 20 -27.03 22.71 33.99
CA ARG A 20 -28.30 22.38 33.34
C ARG A 20 -29.04 23.67 32.96
N PRO A 21 -29.70 23.75 31.79
CA PRO A 21 -30.60 24.85 31.48
C PRO A 21 -31.78 24.86 32.45
N THR A 22 -32.04 26.03 33.05
CA THR A 22 -33.20 26.25 33.94
C THR A 22 -34.52 26.34 33.16
N GLY A 23 -34.45 26.55 31.85
CA GLY A 23 -35.59 26.88 30.99
C GLY A 23 -35.87 28.39 30.92
N ASN A 24 -35.26 29.20 31.80
CA ASN A 24 -35.35 30.65 31.72
C ASN A 24 -34.41 31.19 30.65
N ARG A 25 -34.89 32.17 29.89
CA ARG A 25 -34.14 32.85 28.84
C ARG A 25 -34.06 34.32 29.16
N THR A 26 -32.84 34.84 29.28
CA THR A 26 -32.62 36.26 29.48
C THR A 26 -32.28 36.93 28.15
N PRO A 27 -32.95 38.03 27.79
CA PRO A 27 -32.59 38.78 26.59
C PRO A 27 -31.26 39.50 26.83
N LYS A 28 -30.27 39.23 25.97
CA LYS A 28 -28.99 39.92 25.92
C LYS A 28 -28.78 40.52 24.55
N THR A 29 -27.94 41.55 24.47
CA THR A 29 -27.51 42.12 23.19
C THR A 29 -26.04 41.80 22.97
N LYS A 30 -25.72 41.26 21.79
CA LYS A 30 -24.34 41.17 21.31
C LYS A 30 -24.10 42.24 20.26
N ILE A 31 -22.92 42.85 20.30
CA ILE A 31 -22.50 43.79 19.26
C ILE A 31 -21.82 42.97 18.18
N ALA A 32 -22.40 42.97 16.97
CA ALA A 32 -21.78 42.39 15.79
C ALA A 32 -21.86 43.40 14.65
N HIS A 33 -20.71 43.73 14.06
CA HIS A 33 -20.58 44.73 12.98
C HIS A 33 -21.21 46.09 13.33
N GLY A 34 -20.97 46.57 14.56
CA GLY A 34 -21.43 47.89 15.01
C GLY A 34 -22.94 48.03 15.27
N LYS A 35 -23.75 46.97 15.03
CA LYS A 35 -25.18 46.94 15.39
C LYS A 35 -25.40 46.01 16.58
N GLN A 36 -26.29 46.43 17.50
CA GLN A 36 -26.75 45.60 18.60
C GLN A 36 -27.77 44.58 18.08
N ILE A 37 -27.46 43.29 18.22
CA ILE A 37 -28.35 42.19 17.87
C ILE A 37 -28.82 41.54 19.16
N PRO A 38 -30.14 41.57 19.47
CA PRO A 38 -30.68 40.86 20.61
C PRO A 38 -30.65 39.35 20.38
N TYR A 39 -30.24 38.60 21.38
CA TYR A 39 -30.33 37.15 21.44
C TYR A 39 -30.78 36.72 22.84
N TYR A 40 -31.38 35.54 22.93
CA TYR A 40 -31.74 34.95 24.21
C TYR A 40 -30.61 34.06 24.68
N GLU A 41 -30.10 34.32 25.88
CA GLU A 41 -29.16 33.43 26.56
C GLU A 41 -29.92 32.57 27.56
N GLU A 42 -29.74 31.25 27.48
CA GLU A 42 -30.33 30.33 28.44
C GLU A 42 -29.58 30.41 29.76
N GLU A 43 -30.33 30.66 30.83
CA GLU A 43 -29.78 30.68 32.19
C GLU A 43 -29.49 29.25 32.64
N LEU A 44 -28.24 28.99 33.03
CA LEU A 44 -27.78 27.68 33.47
C LEU A 44 -27.67 27.66 35.00
N GLU A 45 -28.23 26.63 35.64
CA GLU A 45 -27.99 26.33 37.05
C GLU A 45 -26.86 25.29 37.21
N ARG A 46 -26.17 25.32 38.35
CA ARG A 46 -25.13 24.33 38.70
C ARG A 46 -25.68 23.34 39.72
N ILE A 47 -25.63 22.06 39.36
CA ILE A 47 -26.04 20.95 40.22
C ILE A 47 -24.76 20.32 40.79
N TYR A 48 -24.57 20.40 42.10
CA TYR A 48 -23.41 19.83 42.79
C TYR A 48 -23.66 18.39 43.25
N PHE A 49 -22.64 17.56 43.20
CA PHE A 49 -22.66 16.15 43.60
C PHE A 49 -21.72 15.89 44.77
N LYS A 50 -22.12 14.98 45.67
CA LYS A 50 -21.23 14.52 46.75
C LYS A 50 -20.15 13.61 46.16
N GLU A 51 -18.97 13.66 46.76
CA GLU A 51 -17.83 12.82 46.32
C GLU A 51 -18.16 11.32 46.32
N GLU A 52 -18.88 10.84 47.34
CA GLU A 52 -19.30 9.43 47.43
C GLU A 52 -20.25 9.01 46.30
N ASP A 53 -21.11 9.93 45.86
CA ASP A 53 -22.07 9.67 44.79
C ASP A 53 -21.35 9.64 43.43
N VAL A 54 -20.36 10.52 43.23
CA VAL A 54 -19.47 10.51 42.05
C VAL A 54 -18.64 9.23 42.02
N GLN A 55 -18.14 8.77 43.17
CA GLN A 55 -17.35 7.55 43.27
C GLN A 55 -18.16 6.28 42.98
N LYS A 56 -19.43 6.24 43.40
CA LYS A 56 -20.35 5.11 43.18
C LYS A 56 -21.05 5.16 41.82
N PHE A 57 -20.94 6.27 41.09
CA PHE A 57 -21.53 6.41 39.78
C PHE A 57 -20.79 5.50 38.78
N SER A 58 -21.46 4.44 38.34
CA SER A 58 -20.98 3.53 37.30
C SER A 58 -21.90 3.62 36.10
N LEU A 59 -21.30 3.76 34.92
CA LEU A 59 -22.00 3.71 33.63
C LEU A 59 -22.44 2.29 33.29
N ASP A 60 -21.85 1.28 33.93
CA ASP A 60 -22.11 -0.15 33.69
C ASP A 60 -23.45 -0.63 34.27
N ARG A 61 -24.18 0.23 34.99
CA ARG A 61 -25.55 -0.05 35.46
C ARG A 61 -26.60 0.04 34.35
N HIS A 62 -26.28 0.66 33.21
CA HIS A 62 -27.18 0.77 32.07
C HIS A 62 -26.64 -0.02 30.86
N GLY A 63 -27.39 -1.04 30.47
CA GLY A 63 -27.00 -1.98 29.41
C GLY A 63 -26.72 -3.38 29.96
N GLN A 64 -27.01 -4.41 29.17
CA GLN A 64 -26.66 -5.78 29.53
C GLN A 64 -25.16 -5.96 29.28
N ASN A 65 -24.36 -5.91 30.35
CA ASN A 65 -22.94 -6.21 30.26
C ASN A 65 -22.77 -7.68 29.87
N ILE A 66 -21.84 -7.94 28.95
CA ILE A 66 -21.41 -9.31 28.68
C ILE A 66 -20.87 -9.86 30.01
N PRO A 67 -21.31 -11.05 30.46
CA PRO A 67 -20.78 -11.64 31.69
C PRO A 67 -19.25 -11.72 31.59
N TYR A 68 -18.57 -11.53 32.72
CA TYR A 68 -17.12 -11.70 32.77
C TYR A 68 -16.77 -13.13 32.35
N VAL A 69 -16.18 -13.29 31.16
CA VAL A 69 -15.69 -14.57 30.67
C VAL A 69 -14.18 -14.44 30.47
N ASP A 70 -13.44 -15.14 31.32
CA ASP A 70 -11.99 -15.21 31.25
C ASP A 70 -11.55 -15.71 29.86
N GLY A 71 -10.50 -15.10 29.30
CA GLY A 71 -10.00 -15.42 27.95
C GLY A 71 -10.69 -14.70 26.77
N HIS A 72 -11.72 -13.87 26.99
CA HIS A 72 -12.29 -13.00 25.93
C HIS A 72 -11.72 -11.58 25.89
N LEU A 73 -10.75 -11.27 26.75
CA LEU A 73 -10.08 -9.97 26.78
C LEU A 73 -8.91 -9.95 25.79
N THR A 74 -8.79 -8.87 25.03
CA THR A 74 -7.60 -8.58 24.20
C THR A 74 -6.80 -7.50 24.90
N ILE A 75 -5.62 -7.86 25.41
CA ILE A 75 -4.73 -6.93 26.09
C ILE A 75 -3.77 -6.35 25.04
N ILE A 76 -3.73 -5.03 24.94
CA ILE A 76 -2.81 -4.28 24.11
C ILE A 76 -2.02 -3.37 25.04
N ASN A 77 -0.69 -3.32 24.88
CA ASN A 77 0.15 -2.44 25.70
C ASN A 77 -0.25 -0.97 25.46
N ASN A 78 -0.38 -0.18 26.54
CA ASN A 78 -0.75 1.24 26.47
C ASN A 78 0.16 2.06 25.55
N TYR A 79 1.44 1.69 25.43
CA TYR A 79 2.40 2.27 24.49
C TYR A 79 1.87 2.35 23.05
N MET A 80 1.00 1.39 22.67
CA MET A 80 0.32 1.37 21.38
C MET A 80 -0.65 2.54 21.20
N PHE A 81 -1.40 2.88 22.24
CA PHE A 81 -2.36 3.98 22.21
C PHE A 81 -1.69 5.33 22.43
N ASP A 82 -0.67 5.38 23.28
CA ASP A 82 -0.01 6.63 23.65
C ASP A 82 0.89 7.14 22.51
N TYR A 83 1.57 6.26 21.78
CA TYR A 83 2.60 6.66 20.80
C TYR A 83 2.37 6.11 19.39
N TRP A 84 2.06 4.81 19.23
CA TRP A 84 1.82 4.23 17.90
C TRP A 84 0.54 4.74 17.24
N SER A 85 -0.44 5.20 18.02
CA SER A 85 -1.68 5.77 17.47
C SER A 85 -1.45 6.99 16.59
N HIS A 86 -0.33 7.72 16.81
CA HIS A 86 0.08 8.84 15.97
C HIS A 86 0.36 8.41 14.53
N PHE A 87 1.08 7.29 14.35
CA PHE A 87 1.46 6.76 13.02
C PHE A 87 0.37 5.88 12.41
N LEU A 88 -0.32 5.10 13.24
CA LEU A 88 -1.30 4.11 12.79
C LEU A 88 -2.69 4.72 12.55
N SER A 89 -2.97 5.92 13.05
CA SER A 89 -4.31 6.54 13.16
C SER A 89 -5.26 5.78 14.10
N ALA A 90 -6.32 6.45 14.56
CA ALA A 90 -7.33 5.84 15.43
C ALA A 90 -7.98 4.61 14.79
N GLU A 91 -8.26 4.67 13.49
CA GLU A 91 -8.83 3.54 12.77
C GLU A 91 -7.84 2.39 12.53
N GLY A 92 -6.56 2.66 12.35
CA GLY A 92 -5.55 1.60 12.26
C GLY A 92 -5.41 0.85 13.58
N ILE A 93 -5.44 1.55 14.71
CA ILE A 93 -5.47 0.93 16.04
C ILE A 93 -6.73 0.07 16.23
N ALA A 94 -7.90 0.58 15.83
CA ALA A 94 -9.14 -0.17 15.90
C ALA A 94 -9.10 -1.45 15.03
N LEU A 95 -8.58 -1.35 13.81
CA LEU A 95 -8.38 -2.51 12.93
C LEU A 95 -7.42 -3.52 13.55
N PHE A 96 -6.27 -3.06 14.07
CA PHE A 96 -5.30 -3.93 14.72
C PHE A 96 -5.92 -4.67 15.92
N GLY A 97 -6.72 -3.98 16.73
CA GLY A 97 -7.50 -4.59 17.80
C GLY A 97 -8.47 -5.65 17.28
N HIS A 98 -9.18 -5.39 16.17
CA HIS A 98 -10.03 -6.40 15.54
C HIS A 98 -9.26 -7.64 15.08
N LEU A 99 -8.05 -7.48 14.52
CA LEU A 99 -7.19 -8.60 14.12
C LEU A 99 -6.67 -9.38 15.33
N LEU A 100 -6.16 -8.68 16.35
CA LEU A 100 -5.65 -9.30 17.57
C LEU A 100 -6.68 -10.16 18.30
N ARG A 101 -7.97 -9.81 18.23
CA ARG A 101 -9.06 -10.62 18.81
C ARG A 101 -9.14 -12.04 18.23
N TYR A 102 -8.68 -12.25 16.99
CA TYR A 102 -8.59 -13.59 16.40
C TYR A 102 -7.30 -14.31 16.80
N CYS A 103 -6.31 -13.57 17.27
CA CYS A 103 -5.00 -14.02 17.72
C CYS A 103 -4.97 -14.14 19.25
N TYR A 104 -5.80 -14.99 19.86
CA TYR A 104 -5.78 -15.23 21.30
C TYR A 104 -4.70 -16.25 21.72
N GLY A 105 -4.23 -16.16 22.97
CA GLY A 105 -3.16 -17.02 23.48
C GLY A 105 -1.87 -16.90 22.68
N THR A 106 -1.32 -18.05 22.25
CA THR A 106 -0.08 -18.13 21.46
C THR A 106 -0.28 -17.93 19.96
N LYS A 107 -1.52 -17.87 19.46
CA LYS A 107 -1.81 -17.73 18.02
C LYS A 107 -1.52 -16.32 17.54
N ASP A 108 -0.74 -16.15 16.50
CA ASP A 108 -0.39 -14.87 15.86
C ASP A 108 -0.80 -14.81 14.38
N ILE A 109 -1.67 -15.73 13.96
CA ILE A 109 -2.21 -15.82 12.60
C ILE A 109 -3.74 -15.74 12.67
N CYS A 110 -4.36 -15.06 11.70
CA CYS A 110 -5.81 -15.01 11.54
C CYS A 110 -6.25 -14.88 10.07
N TRP A 111 -7.49 -15.22 9.77
CA TRP A 111 -8.12 -15.08 8.43
C TRP A 111 -9.55 -14.52 8.59
N PRO A 112 -9.71 -13.30 9.10
CA PRO A 112 -11.02 -12.78 9.45
C PRO A 112 -11.82 -12.37 8.21
N ASN A 113 -13.15 -12.34 8.34
CA ASN A 113 -14.01 -11.75 7.34
C ASN A 113 -13.84 -10.20 7.36
N LEU A 114 -13.07 -9.68 6.40
CA LEU A 114 -12.79 -8.24 6.29
C LEU A 114 -14.04 -7.40 6.04
N GLU A 115 -15.08 -7.96 5.40
CA GLU A 115 -16.35 -7.26 5.21
C GLU A 115 -17.05 -7.03 6.56
N LEU A 116 -17.07 -8.07 7.40
CA LEU A 116 -17.64 -7.96 8.74
C LEU A 116 -16.84 -6.99 9.63
N ILE A 117 -15.51 -6.99 9.51
CA ILE A 117 -14.67 -6.00 10.22
C ILE A 117 -14.99 -4.59 9.73
N ALA A 118 -15.10 -4.39 8.41
CA ALA A 118 -15.46 -3.09 7.84
C ALA A 118 -16.80 -2.58 8.35
N LEU A 119 -17.82 -3.44 8.39
CA LEU A 119 -19.12 -3.13 8.97
C LEU A 119 -19.02 -2.77 10.47
N LYS A 120 -18.26 -3.54 11.26
CA LYS A 120 -18.02 -3.25 12.70
C LYS A 120 -17.32 -1.90 12.92
N MET A 121 -16.42 -1.53 12.01
CA MET A 121 -15.73 -0.24 12.04
C MET A 121 -16.55 0.90 11.43
N ASN A 122 -17.73 0.60 10.87
CA ASN A 122 -18.53 1.54 10.07
C ASN A 122 -17.72 2.18 8.93
N LYS A 123 -17.01 1.35 8.16
CA LYS A 123 -16.18 1.75 7.02
C LYS A 123 -16.45 0.86 5.82
N SER A 124 -16.01 1.28 4.63
CA SER A 124 -16.00 0.43 3.45
C SER A 124 -14.86 -0.60 3.51
N ARG A 125 -15.01 -1.74 2.84
CA ARG A 125 -13.92 -2.74 2.70
C ARG A 125 -12.64 -2.13 2.12
N ASN A 126 -12.76 -1.22 1.16
CA ASN A 126 -11.60 -0.53 0.58
C ASN A 126 -10.90 0.39 1.57
N THR A 127 -11.65 1.03 2.46
CA THR A 127 -11.08 1.84 3.54
C THR A 127 -10.31 0.96 4.53
N VAL A 128 -10.86 -0.20 4.92
CA VAL A 128 -10.15 -1.17 5.76
C VAL A 128 -8.87 -1.68 5.11
N LYS A 129 -8.86 -1.91 3.78
CA LYS A 129 -7.63 -2.26 3.05
C LYS A 129 -6.55 -1.18 3.13
N LYS A 130 -6.92 0.10 3.12
CA LYS A 130 -5.96 1.20 3.32
C LYS A 130 -5.35 1.15 4.72
N TYR A 131 -6.15 0.90 5.75
CA TYR A 131 -5.64 0.74 7.11
C TYR A 131 -4.77 -0.53 7.27
N LEU A 132 -5.10 -1.62 6.56
CA LEU A 132 -4.24 -2.81 6.50
C LEU A 132 -2.86 -2.46 5.92
N ALA A 133 -2.80 -1.67 4.84
CA ALA A 133 -1.54 -1.25 4.24
C ALA A 133 -0.68 -0.45 5.22
N ILE A 134 -1.28 0.46 6.01
CA ILE A 134 -0.58 1.20 7.07
C ILE A 134 -0.03 0.23 8.14
N LEU A 135 -0.84 -0.73 8.59
CA LEU A 135 -0.39 -1.73 9.57
C LEU A 135 0.76 -2.59 9.02
N GLU A 136 0.77 -2.85 7.71
CA GLU A 136 1.83 -3.61 7.05
C GLU A 136 3.11 -2.79 6.88
N GLU A 137 3.00 -1.52 6.50
CA GLU A 137 4.13 -0.59 6.42
C GLU A 137 4.90 -0.48 7.74
N TYR A 138 4.19 -0.39 8.87
CA TYR A 138 4.79 -0.32 10.20
C TYR A 138 5.02 -1.70 10.86
N GLY A 139 4.89 -2.79 10.11
CA GLY A 139 5.26 -4.13 10.57
C GLY A 139 4.35 -4.73 11.64
N PHE A 140 3.11 -4.26 11.79
CA PHE A 140 2.10 -4.82 12.70
C PHE A 140 1.31 -5.98 12.10
N VAL A 141 1.19 -6.00 10.77
CA VAL A 141 0.50 -7.06 10.03
C VAL A 141 1.32 -7.43 8.81
N TYR A 142 1.22 -8.67 8.34
CA TYR A 142 1.67 -9.06 7.01
C TYR A 142 0.67 -10.04 6.41
N HIS A 143 0.31 -9.88 5.14
CA HIS A 143 -0.72 -10.70 4.52
C HIS A 143 -0.18 -11.66 3.47
N PHE A 144 -0.79 -12.84 3.40
CA PHE A 144 -0.53 -13.87 2.40
C PHE A 144 -1.81 -14.14 1.64
N ASN A 145 -1.76 -14.05 0.30
CA ASN A 145 -2.84 -14.58 -0.54
C ASN A 145 -2.75 -16.11 -0.54
N VAL A 146 -3.89 -16.78 -0.48
CA VAL A 146 -3.98 -18.24 -0.32
C VAL A 146 -4.73 -18.83 -1.51
N GLN A 147 -4.23 -19.94 -2.05
CA GLN A 147 -4.89 -20.69 -3.12
C GLN A 147 -5.07 -22.15 -2.69
N ASN A 148 -6.20 -22.74 -3.11
CA ASN A 148 -6.52 -24.14 -2.84
C ASN A 148 -6.10 -25.02 -4.03
N ALA A 149 -4.99 -25.75 -3.86
CA ALA A 149 -4.43 -26.59 -4.93
C ALA A 149 -5.39 -27.71 -5.37
N ASP A 150 -6.14 -28.29 -4.44
CA ASP A 150 -7.09 -29.39 -4.73
C ASP A 150 -8.32 -28.89 -5.52
N LYS A 151 -8.65 -27.61 -5.38
CA LYS A 151 -9.73 -26.94 -6.11
C LYS A 151 -9.20 -26.11 -7.27
N ASN A 152 -8.33 -26.69 -8.10
CA ASN A 152 -7.81 -26.02 -9.30
C ASN A 152 -7.16 -24.65 -9.00
N ASN A 153 -6.46 -24.53 -7.87
CA ASN A 153 -5.83 -23.29 -7.40
C ASN A 153 -6.80 -22.11 -7.25
N THR A 154 -8.04 -22.34 -6.83
CA THR A 154 -8.99 -21.25 -6.53
C THR A 154 -8.49 -20.40 -5.37
N ASP A 155 -8.63 -19.07 -5.50
CA ASP A 155 -8.27 -18.12 -4.44
C ASP A 155 -9.18 -18.29 -3.23
N GLU A 156 -8.56 -18.34 -2.05
CA GLU A 156 -9.23 -18.33 -0.76
C GLU A 156 -9.03 -17.00 -0.03
N SER A 157 -9.64 -16.87 1.16
CA SER A 157 -9.45 -15.68 1.98
C SER A 157 -7.97 -15.56 2.40
N PRO A 158 -7.41 -14.35 2.35
CA PRO A 158 -6.02 -14.13 2.74
C PRO A 158 -5.78 -14.44 4.21
N LEU A 159 -4.57 -14.90 4.49
CA LEU A 159 -4.07 -15.20 5.83
C LEU A 159 -3.20 -14.04 6.30
N PHE A 160 -3.45 -13.57 7.53
CA PHE A 160 -2.73 -12.45 8.12
C PHE A 160 -1.90 -12.91 9.29
N LYS A 161 -0.60 -12.61 9.26
CA LYS A 161 0.28 -12.67 10.41
C LYS A 161 0.17 -11.35 11.18
N VAL A 162 -0.08 -11.42 12.48
CA VAL A 162 -0.35 -10.24 13.32
C VAL A 162 0.66 -10.18 14.46
N ARG A 163 1.29 -9.02 14.62
CA ARG A 163 2.27 -8.77 15.67
C ARG A 163 1.63 -8.86 17.06
N LYS A 164 2.31 -9.52 18.00
CA LYS A 164 1.87 -9.69 19.40
C LYS A 164 2.48 -8.69 20.38
N LYS A 165 3.75 -8.35 20.16
CA LYS A 165 4.52 -7.46 21.03
C LYS A 165 4.63 -6.10 20.35
N VAL A 166 4.14 -5.07 21.02
CA VAL A 166 4.25 -3.69 20.54
C VAL A 166 5.73 -3.28 20.65
N PRO A 167 6.38 -2.89 19.54
CA PRO A 167 7.77 -2.46 19.57
C PRO A 167 7.87 -1.03 20.11
N PHE A 168 9.05 -0.62 20.56
CA PHE A 168 9.32 0.80 20.76
C PHE A 168 9.39 1.52 19.41
N LEU A 169 9.17 2.83 19.43
CA LEU A 169 9.46 3.68 18.26
C LEU A 169 10.98 3.72 18.02
N SER A 170 11.40 3.71 16.75
CA SER A 170 12.78 4.02 16.38
C SER A 170 13.09 5.50 16.62
N HIS A 171 14.37 5.86 16.64
CA HIS A 171 14.79 7.25 16.75
C HIS A 171 14.18 8.12 15.64
N GLU A 172 14.20 7.64 14.40
CA GLU A 172 13.60 8.35 13.26
C GLU A 172 12.10 8.64 13.45
N LEU A 173 11.32 7.65 13.92
CA LEU A 173 9.90 7.86 14.17
C LEU A 173 9.67 8.79 15.36
N TYR A 174 10.46 8.66 16.41
CA TYR A 174 10.40 9.57 17.55
C TYR A 174 10.60 11.03 17.14
N GLU A 175 11.58 11.31 16.29
CA GLU A 175 11.87 12.67 15.81
C GLU A 175 10.74 13.27 14.97
N GLN A 176 9.94 12.43 14.30
CA GLN A 176 8.77 12.86 13.54
C GLN A 176 7.56 13.23 14.43
N MET A 177 7.55 12.83 15.70
CA MET A 177 6.45 13.15 16.61
C MET A 177 6.45 14.65 17.01
N PRO A 178 5.28 15.22 17.34
CA PRO A 178 5.19 16.51 17.99
C PRO A 178 5.99 16.58 19.31
N LEU A 179 6.64 17.72 19.58
CA LEU A 179 7.48 17.92 20.76
C LEU A 179 6.77 17.57 22.09
N VAL A 180 5.47 17.87 22.20
CA VAL A 180 4.69 17.54 23.40
C VAL A 180 4.62 16.03 23.64
N LEU A 181 4.50 15.23 22.57
CA LEU A 181 4.49 13.77 22.65
C LEU A 181 5.89 13.20 22.90
N GLN A 182 6.94 13.84 22.36
CA GLN A 182 8.33 13.48 22.64
C GLN A 182 8.64 13.62 24.14
N VAL A 183 8.32 14.77 24.75
CA VAL A 183 8.55 15.01 26.19
C VAL A 183 7.77 14.01 27.06
N ASP A 184 6.55 13.66 26.66
CA ASP A 184 5.77 12.66 27.39
C ASP A 184 6.34 11.24 27.24
N HIS A 185 6.80 10.89 26.03
CA HIS A 185 7.51 9.64 25.76
C HIS A 185 8.81 9.53 26.57
N ASP A 186 9.63 10.58 26.63
CA ASP A 186 10.86 10.59 27.42
C ASP A 186 10.59 10.31 28.91
N ARG A 187 9.50 10.88 29.44
CA ARG A 187 9.04 10.61 30.81
C ARG A 187 8.63 9.16 30.97
N TYR A 188 7.90 8.60 30.01
CA TYR A 188 7.51 7.19 30.03
C TYR A 188 8.72 6.26 30.00
N ILE A 189 9.69 6.51 29.11
CA ILE A 189 10.93 5.70 29.00
C ILE A 189 11.75 5.80 30.29
N SER A 190 11.91 7.00 30.84
CA SER A 190 12.62 7.20 32.12
C SER A 190 11.97 6.40 33.25
N HIS A 191 10.65 6.49 33.39
CA HIS A 191 9.91 5.72 34.39
C HIS A 191 10.00 4.20 34.18
N LEU A 192 10.00 3.76 32.92
CA LEU A 192 10.15 2.36 32.56
C LEU A 192 11.54 1.82 32.96
N LEU A 193 12.61 2.57 32.68
CA LEU A 193 13.98 2.22 33.04
C LEU A 193 14.15 2.10 34.56
N GLU A 194 13.61 3.06 35.31
CA GLU A 194 13.60 3.04 36.78
C GLU A 194 12.88 1.80 37.34
N THR A 195 11.75 1.42 36.73
CA THR A 195 10.90 0.33 37.24
C THR A 195 11.40 -1.06 36.82
N CYS A 196 12.09 -1.18 35.69
CA CYS A 196 12.51 -2.46 35.13
C CYS A 196 13.92 -2.91 35.53
N GLU A 197 14.64 -2.16 36.37
CA GLU A 197 16.03 -2.45 36.80
C GLU A 197 16.97 -2.75 35.60
N LYS A 198 16.74 -2.10 34.46
CA LYS A 198 17.59 -2.23 33.28
C LYS A 198 18.51 -1.04 33.17
N GLU A 199 19.81 -1.31 33.03
CA GLU A 199 20.83 -0.26 32.99
C GLU A 199 20.80 0.55 31.70
N ASP A 200 20.40 -0.02 30.56
CA ASP A 200 20.29 0.72 29.28
C ASP A 200 19.19 0.17 28.37
N LEU A 201 18.50 1.08 27.66
CA LEU A 201 17.57 0.78 26.56
C LEU A 201 18.11 1.42 25.28
N GLU A 202 18.76 0.61 24.43
CA GLU A 202 19.16 1.05 23.10
C GLU A 202 17.95 0.97 22.15
N LEU A 203 17.55 2.10 21.57
CA LEU A 203 16.50 2.17 20.57
C LEU A 203 17.12 2.08 19.17
N ASP A 204 16.43 1.37 18.27
CA ASP A 204 16.86 1.26 16.89
C ASP A 204 16.87 2.65 16.21
N THR A 205 17.91 2.95 15.44
CA THR A 205 18.03 4.25 14.74
C THR A 205 16.92 4.44 13.71
N SER A 206 16.73 3.42 12.87
CA SER A 206 15.68 3.35 11.84
C SER A 206 15.28 1.89 11.68
N VAL A 207 14.00 1.62 11.43
CA VAL A 207 13.50 0.26 11.19
C VAL A 207 12.77 0.23 9.86
N ASN A 208 13.34 -0.48 8.88
CA ASN A 208 12.69 -0.73 7.60
C ASN A 208 12.13 -2.14 7.55
N TYR A 209 10.81 -2.27 7.73
CA TYR A 209 10.15 -3.58 7.71
C TYR A 209 10.16 -4.24 6.33
N ASN A 210 10.40 -3.49 5.25
CA ASN A 210 10.51 -4.06 3.91
C ASN A 210 11.70 -5.02 3.77
N ASP A 211 12.79 -4.80 4.48
CA ASP A 211 13.97 -5.67 4.40
C ASP A 211 13.66 -7.08 4.92
N LEU A 212 12.84 -7.17 5.98
CA LEU A 212 12.32 -8.44 6.49
C LEU A 212 11.42 -9.14 5.47
N TYR A 213 10.58 -8.39 4.76
CA TYR A 213 9.71 -8.95 3.72
C TYR A 213 10.51 -9.40 2.50
N ASN A 214 11.54 -8.64 2.11
CA ASN A 214 12.43 -8.98 1.02
C ASN A 214 13.22 -10.27 1.31
N GLU A 215 13.72 -10.46 2.53
CA GLU A 215 14.37 -11.72 2.92
C GLU A 215 13.43 -12.93 2.78
N LEU A 216 12.14 -12.75 3.09
CA LEU A 216 11.13 -13.78 2.90
C LEU A 216 10.85 -14.04 1.41
N ILE A 217 10.78 -12.98 0.60
CA ILE A 217 10.58 -13.04 -0.85
C ILE A 217 11.74 -13.77 -1.54
N ASP A 218 12.98 -13.49 -1.13
CA ASP A 218 14.20 -14.07 -1.71
C ASP A 218 14.29 -15.59 -1.48
N LYS A 219 13.70 -16.08 -0.38
CA LYS A 219 13.57 -17.52 -0.11
C LYS A 219 12.45 -18.19 -0.93
N GLY A 220 11.58 -17.39 -1.55
CA GLY A 220 10.45 -17.85 -2.37
C GLY A 220 10.89 -18.43 -3.71
N ARG A 221 10.10 -19.36 -4.25
CA ARG A 221 10.29 -19.87 -5.62
C ARG A 221 9.42 -19.07 -6.59
N ILE A 222 10.03 -18.44 -7.59
CA ILE A 222 9.29 -17.73 -8.63
C ILE A 222 8.63 -18.75 -9.56
N GLN A 223 7.31 -18.86 -9.51
CA GLN A 223 6.52 -19.62 -10.49
C GLN A 223 5.91 -18.66 -11.50
N ARG A 224 6.54 -18.52 -12.67
CA ARG A 224 5.95 -17.78 -13.79
C ARG A 224 4.92 -18.69 -14.47
N LYS A 225 3.63 -18.33 -14.44
CA LYS A 225 2.67 -18.93 -15.39
C LYS A 225 3.09 -18.48 -16.80
N PRO A 226 3.42 -19.37 -17.73
CA PRO A 226 3.59 -18.97 -19.12
C PRO A 226 2.26 -18.39 -19.57
N GLN A 227 2.27 -17.14 -20.01
CA GLN A 227 1.10 -16.48 -20.55
C GLN A 227 0.80 -17.17 -21.89
N GLN A 228 -0.03 -18.23 -21.88
CA GLN A 228 -0.59 -18.79 -23.10
C GLN A 228 -1.62 -17.79 -23.61
N LEU A 229 -1.15 -16.85 -24.43
CA LEU A 229 -2.03 -15.97 -25.20
C LEU A 229 -2.96 -16.86 -26.02
N SER A 230 -4.27 -16.60 -25.96
CA SER A 230 -5.18 -17.21 -26.93
C SER A 230 -4.75 -16.81 -28.35
N LEU A 231 -5.10 -17.62 -29.35
CA LEU A 231 -4.78 -17.31 -30.76
C LEU A 231 -5.21 -15.87 -31.12
N PHE A 232 -6.40 -15.48 -30.66
CA PHE A 232 -6.97 -14.16 -30.89
C PHE A 232 -6.17 -13.02 -30.24
N GLU A 233 -5.72 -13.21 -29.00
CA GLU A 233 -4.91 -12.20 -28.29
C GLU A 233 -3.51 -12.07 -28.91
N ALA A 234 -2.90 -13.20 -29.33
CA ALA A 234 -1.62 -13.21 -30.03
C ALA A 234 -1.72 -12.48 -31.38
N GLU A 235 -2.77 -12.75 -32.16
CA GLU A 235 -3.03 -12.06 -33.43
C GLU A 235 -3.24 -10.56 -33.24
N LYS A 236 -4.03 -10.16 -32.22
CA LYS A 236 -4.27 -8.75 -31.90
C LYS A 236 -2.98 -8.04 -31.50
N GLN A 237 -2.16 -8.66 -30.66
CA GLN A 237 -0.86 -8.09 -30.26
C GLN A 237 0.09 -7.96 -31.44
N MET A 238 0.12 -8.95 -32.33
CA MET A 238 0.91 -8.92 -33.56
C MET A 238 0.49 -7.76 -34.48
N GLN A 239 -0.81 -7.53 -34.63
CA GLN A 239 -1.33 -6.41 -35.42
C GLN A 239 -0.93 -5.05 -34.83
N ILE A 240 -1.08 -4.89 -33.51
CA ILE A 240 -0.68 -3.66 -32.80
C ILE A 240 0.83 -3.42 -32.92
N LYS A 241 1.65 -4.46 -32.72
CA LYS A 241 3.11 -4.38 -32.87
C LYS A 241 3.49 -3.93 -34.28
N LYS A 242 2.88 -4.51 -35.32
CA LYS A 242 3.11 -4.11 -36.71
C LYS A 242 2.73 -2.65 -36.96
N GLN A 243 1.61 -2.19 -36.41
CA GLN A 243 1.15 -0.80 -36.57
C GLN A 243 2.10 0.21 -35.89
N LEU A 244 2.54 -0.08 -34.67
CA LEU A 244 3.52 0.75 -33.95
C LEU A 244 4.84 0.82 -34.70
N LEU A 245 5.34 -0.32 -35.19
CA LEU A 245 6.58 -0.34 -35.98
C LEU A 245 6.48 0.51 -37.25
N HIS A 246 5.33 0.50 -37.94
CA HIS A 246 5.15 1.36 -39.12
C HIS A 246 5.06 2.85 -38.78
N GLN A 247 4.67 3.23 -37.56
CA GLN A 247 4.72 4.63 -37.10
C GLN A 247 6.15 5.10 -36.83
N ASP A 248 7.01 4.19 -36.37
CA ASP A 248 8.44 4.48 -36.10
C ASP A 248 9.29 4.59 -37.38
N VAL A 249 8.78 4.17 -38.54
CA VAL A 249 9.47 4.27 -39.82
C VAL A 249 9.42 5.71 -40.32
N THR A 250 10.58 6.37 -40.40
CA THR A 250 10.68 7.73 -40.96
C THR A 250 10.56 7.71 -42.49
N ASP A 251 10.24 8.85 -43.11
CA ASP A 251 10.17 8.91 -44.58
C ASP A 251 11.54 8.70 -45.25
N VAL A 252 12.63 9.01 -44.54
CA VAL A 252 14.00 8.71 -44.97
C VAL A 252 14.25 7.21 -45.00
N ASP A 253 13.79 6.47 -43.98
CA ASP A 253 13.89 5.01 -43.94
C ASP A 253 13.14 4.36 -45.11
N LYS A 254 11.95 4.88 -45.46
CA LYS A 254 11.17 4.39 -46.60
C LYS A 254 11.91 4.57 -47.92
N GLN A 255 12.54 5.73 -48.12
CA GLN A 255 13.28 6.00 -49.35
C GLN A 255 14.50 5.08 -49.48
N LEU A 256 15.33 5.01 -48.43
CA LEU A 256 16.52 4.15 -48.42
C LEU A 256 16.16 2.67 -48.60
N TRP A 257 15.05 2.23 -48.00
CA TRP A 257 14.58 0.86 -48.19
C TRP A 257 14.05 0.62 -49.60
N SER A 258 13.40 1.61 -50.23
CA SER A 258 12.96 1.51 -51.64
C SER A 258 14.15 1.34 -52.58
N ASP A 259 15.19 2.15 -52.40
CA ASP A 259 16.41 2.10 -53.22
C ASP A 259 17.13 0.75 -53.05
N PHE A 260 17.19 0.23 -51.81
CA PHE A 260 17.68 -1.13 -51.53
C PHE A 260 16.86 -2.21 -52.26
N ILE A 261 15.53 -2.10 -52.27
CA ILE A 261 14.66 -3.07 -52.93
C ILE A 261 14.89 -3.07 -54.45
N GLU A 262 15.12 -1.91 -55.07
CA GLU A 262 15.45 -1.82 -56.49
C GLU A 262 16.79 -2.47 -56.82
N GLU A 263 17.83 -2.18 -56.02
CA GLU A 263 19.15 -2.80 -56.18
C GLU A 263 19.07 -4.32 -56.05
N VAL A 264 18.36 -4.84 -55.05
CA VAL A 264 18.25 -6.29 -54.82
C VAL A 264 17.47 -6.99 -55.95
N LYS A 265 16.45 -6.37 -56.53
CA LYS A 265 15.71 -6.93 -57.67
C LYS A 265 16.59 -7.21 -58.89
N THR A 266 17.73 -6.53 -59.03
CA THR A 266 18.70 -6.81 -60.11
C THR A 266 19.54 -8.06 -59.82
N LYS A 267 19.69 -8.44 -58.56
CA LYS A 267 20.59 -9.51 -58.09
C LYS A 267 19.90 -10.85 -57.88
N ILE A 268 18.57 -10.88 -57.79
CA ILE A 268 17.80 -12.12 -57.56
C ILE A 268 16.62 -12.26 -58.53
N SER A 269 16.15 -13.50 -58.69
CA SER A 269 14.98 -13.77 -59.52
C SER A 269 13.70 -13.17 -58.90
N LYS A 270 12.73 -12.80 -59.76
CA LYS A 270 11.43 -12.29 -59.32
C LYS A 270 10.70 -13.25 -58.36
N PRO A 271 10.65 -14.58 -58.60
CA PRO A 271 10.10 -15.53 -57.62
C PRO A 271 10.82 -15.50 -56.27
N SER A 272 12.15 -15.37 -56.25
CA SER A 272 12.92 -15.28 -55.01
C SER A 272 12.61 -14.01 -54.23
N PHE A 273 12.46 -12.87 -54.92
CA PHE A 273 12.07 -11.61 -54.31
C PHE A 273 10.67 -11.67 -53.69
N ASP A 274 9.70 -12.14 -54.47
CA ASP A 274 8.29 -12.20 -54.06
C ASP A 274 8.10 -13.09 -52.81
N THR A 275 8.90 -14.14 -52.65
CA THR A 275 8.85 -15.05 -51.50
C THR A 275 9.54 -14.50 -50.25
N TRP A 276 10.71 -13.88 -50.39
CA TRP A 276 11.59 -13.61 -49.23
C TRP A 276 11.73 -12.14 -48.83
N LEU A 277 11.47 -11.19 -49.74
CA LEU A 277 11.71 -9.76 -49.49
C LEU A 277 10.46 -8.90 -49.61
N LYS A 278 9.41 -9.41 -50.27
CA LYS A 278 8.14 -8.69 -50.39
C LYS A 278 7.46 -8.50 -49.03
N GLY A 279 7.06 -7.27 -48.73
CA GLY A 279 6.41 -6.92 -47.47
C GLY A 279 7.35 -6.76 -46.28
N THR A 280 8.66 -6.77 -46.51
CA THR A 280 9.67 -6.38 -45.51
C THR A 280 9.84 -4.87 -45.50
N PHE A 281 10.19 -4.31 -44.34
CA PHE A 281 10.58 -2.91 -44.18
C PHE A 281 11.74 -2.81 -43.20
N ALA A 282 12.47 -1.70 -43.19
CA ALA A 282 13.55 -1.49 -42.23
C ALA A 282 13.44 -0.14 -41.54
N ILE A 283 14.03 -0.08 -40.34
CA ILE A 283 14.22 1.17 -39.58
C ILE A 283 15.73 1.31 -39.35
N LYS A 284 16.30 2.46 -39.71
CA LYS A 284 17.71 2.77 -39.47
C LYS A 284 17.86 3.53 -38.16
N ARG A 285 18.74 3.04 -37.28
CA ARG A 285 19.17 3.75 -36.06
C ARG A 285 20.68 3.65 -35.93
N ASP A 286 21.36 4.79 -35.81
CA ASP A 286 22.82 4.86 -35.63
C ASP A 286 23.63 4.03 -36.64
N GLY A 287 23.21 4.02 -37.91
CA GLY A 287 23.86 3.27 -38.99
C GLY A 287 23.54 1.78 -39.04
N ILE A 288 22.73 1.26 -38.12
CA ILE A 288 22.26 -0.14 -38.09
C ILE A 288 20.85 -0.24 -38.66
N TYR A 289 20.65 -1.11 -39.64
CA TYR A 289 19.34 -1.38 -40.23
C TYR A 289 18.66 -2.54 -39.50
N THR A 290 17.53 -2.27 -38.86
CA THR A 290 16.65 -3.33 -38.33
C THR A 290 15.58 -3.67 -39.34
N ILE A 291 15.69 -4.84 -39.96
CA ILE A 291 14.80 -5.34 -41.01
C ILE A 291 13.68 -6.17 -40.38
N TYR A 292 12.44 -5.77 -40.61
CA TYR A 292 11.25 -6.43 -40.13
C TYR A 292 10.65 -7.35 -41.20
N ALA A 293 10.70 -8.65 -40.93
CA ALA A 293 10.13 -9.70 -41.77
C ALA A 293 8.69 -10.02 -41.37
N PRO A 294 7.79 -10.30 -42.34
CA PRO A 294 6.37 -10.56 -42.06
C PRO A 294 6.15 -11.85 -41.26
N HIS A 295 7.02 -12.85 -41.42
CA HIS A 295 6.94 -14.16 -40.77
C HIS A 295 8.30 -14.64 -40.29
N LYS A 296 8.31 -15.48 -39.26
CA LYS A 296 9.53 -16.10 -38.69
C LYS A 296 10.38 -16.85 -39.74
N HIS A 297 9.76 -17.61 -40.63
CA HIS A 297 10.47 -18.33 -41.70
C HIS A 297 11.21 -17.39 -42.66
N VAL A 298 10.64 -16.21 -42.93
CA VAL A 298 11.30 -15.19 -43.77
C VAL A 298 12.51 -14.63 -43.04
N LYS A 299 12.39 -14.29 -41.75
CA LYS A 299 13.53 -13.88 -40.92
C LYS A 299 14.67 -14.90 -40.98
N GLU A 300 14.38 -16.17 -40.70
CA GLU A 300 15.39 -17.24 -40.66
C GLU A 300 16.09 -17.41 -42.03
N TRP A 301 15.36 -17.24 -43.12
CA TRP A 301 15.92 -17.27 -44.47
C TRP A 301 16.81 -16.06 -44.76
N LEU A 302 16.37 -14.86 -44.40
CA LEU A 302 17.16 -13.64 -44.59
C LEU A 302 18.46 -13.70 -43.78
N GLU A 303 18.42 -14.19 -42.55
CA GLU A 303 19.60 -14.36 -41.68
C GLU A 303 20.58 -15.40 -42.23
N SER A 304 20.08 -16.53 -42.73
CA SER A 304 20.94 -17.66 -43.13
C SER A 304 21.45 -17.57 -44.57
N ARG A 305 20.64 -17.08 -45.52
CA ARG A 305 20.93 -17.15 -46.95
C ARG A 305 21.17 -15.79 -47.58
N TYR A 306 20.44 -14.76 -47.18
CA TYR A 306 20.52 -13.43 -47.81
C TYR A 306 21.28 -12.39 -46.99
N CYS A 307 21.84 -12.74 -45.83
CA CYS A 307 22.60 -11.82 -44.98
C CYS A 307 23.72 -11.10 -45.75
N ASN A 308 24.54 -11.84 -46.51
CA ASN A 308 25.61 -11.26 -47.32
C ASN A 308 25.06 -10.36 -48.44
N LEU A 309 24.03 -10.84 -49.16
CA LEU A 309 23.41 -10.10 -50.25
C LEU A 309 22.79 -8.77 -49.76
N ILE A 310 22.13 -8.80 -48.61
CA ILE A 310 21.53 -7.63 -47.98
C ILE A 310 22.63 -6.64 -47.58
N THR A 311 23.69 -7.13 -46.94
CA THR A 311 24.82 -6.31 -46.50
C THR A 311 25.50 -5.62 -47.68
N ASP A 312 25.73 -6.37 -48.76
CA ASP A 312 26.38 -5.83 -49.97
C ASP A 312 25.49 -4.80 -50.68
N ALA A 313 24.18 -5.04 -50.78
CA ALA A 313 23.26 -4.09 -51.37
C ALA A 313 23.08 -2.82 -50.51
N LEU A 314 23.01 -2.94 -49.18
CA LEU A 314 22.91 -1.78 -48.29
C LEU A 314 24.17 -0.92 -48.30
N ARG A 315 25.36 -1.51 -48.45
CA ARG A 315 26.61 -0.76 -48.64
C ARG A 315 26.63 0.07 -49.93
N THR A 316 25.96 -0.40 -50.98
CA THR A 316 25.83 0.35 -52.23
C THR A 316 24.87 1.54 -52.09
N VAL A 317 23.79 1.36 -51.31
CA VAL A 317 22.71 2.35 -51.18
C VAL A 317 22.99 3.40 -50.09
N ASP A 318 23.68 3.03 -49.02
CA ASP A 318 23.98 3.90 -47.88
C ASP A 318 25.44 3.79 -47.44
N THR A 319 26.19 4.89 -47.62
CA THR A 319 27.60 4.97 -47.24
C THR A 319 27.83 4.99 -45.73
N ASN A 320 26.80 5.31 -44.93
CA ASN A 320 26.85 5.31 -43.46
C ASN A 320 26.36 3.99 -42.86
N PHE A 321 26.26 2.93 -43.67
CA PHE A 321 25.87 1.61 -43.24
C PHE A 321 26.93 0.99 -42.31
N THR A 322 26.49 0.52 -41.15
CA THR A 322 27.36 -0.08 -40.11
C THR A 322 27.03 -1.55 -39.86
N GLY A 323 25.75 -1.96 -40.00
CA GLY A 323 25.35 -3.34 -39.80
C GLY A 323 23.85 -3.60 -39.99
N ILE A 324 23.46 -4.88 -39.92
CA ILE A 324 22.05 -5.32 -40.01
C ILE A 324 21.61 -6.10 -38.77
N LYS A 325 20.33 -5.99 -38.46
CA LYS A 325 19.59 -6.83 -37.50
C LYS A 325 18.28 -7.26 -38.14
N ILE A 326 17.87 -8.52 -38.00
CA ILE A 326 16.63 -9.01 -38.60
C ILE A 326 15.66 -9.45 -37.49
N GLU A 327 14.44 -8.93 -37.53
CA GLU A 327 13.39 -9.20 -36.56
C GLU A 327 12.10 -9.64 -37.26
N SER A 328 11.27 -10.44 -36.58
CA SER A 328 9.95 -10.82 -37.08
C SER A 328 8.87 -9.90 -36.51
N THR A 329 7.93 -9.51 -37.36
CA THR A 329 6.69 -8.84 -36.91
C THR A 329 5.73 -9.83 -36.27
N SER A 330 5.88 -11.13 -36.57
CA SER A 330 5.15 -12.28 -36.01
C SER A 330 5.83 -12.89 -34.81
#